data_AF-A0A3N5TW63-F1
#
_entry.id   AF-A0A3N5TW63-F1
#
_cell.length_a   1.000
_cell.length_b   1.000
_cell.length_c   1.000
_cell.angle_alpha   90.00
_cell.angle_beta   90.00
_cell.angle_gamma   90.00
#
_symmetry.space_group_name_H-M   'P 1'
#
loop_
_entity.id
_entity.type
_entity.pdbx_description
1 polymer ?
#
loop_
_entity_poly.entity_id
_entity_poly.type
_entity_poly.pdbx_seq_one_letter_code
_entity_poly.pdbx_strand_id
1 'polypeptide(L)'
;VIQPIEAELGRRRSKDKNAPRTIDIDIVLFDDKLCNDKFWRQAFVVVPLEEIYPECQNPVTQESIVETATRLRQTVWMKAHPEVFSRFSGRDSPRNKAIPE
;
A
#
# COMPACT_ATOMS: atom_id res chain seq x y z
N VAL A 1 17.08 5.84 -0.31
CA VAL A 1 16.64 4.52 -0.82
C VAL A 1 15.60 4.66 -1.94
N ILE A 2 14.44 5.29 -1.70
CA ILE A 2 13.35 5.38 -2.68
C ILE A 2 13.73 6.13 -3.98
N GLN A 3 14.30 7.34 -3.87
CA GLN A 3 14.53 8.17 -5.07
C GLN A 3 15.42 7.49 -6.14
N PRO A 4 16.53 6.80 -5.78
CA PRO A 4 17.27 5.98 -6.74
C PRO A 4 16.44 4.89 -7.43
N ILE A 5 15.62 4.16 -6.69
CA ILE A 5 14.77 3.08 -7.24
C ILE A 5 13.77 3.65 -8.24
N GLU A 6 13.12 4.76 -7.90
CA GLU A 6 12.18 5.41 -8.81
C GLU A 6 12.87 5.91 -10.08
N ALA A 7 14.08 6.47 -9.96
CA ALA A 7 14.87 6.92 -11.10
C ALA A 7 15.24 5.75 -12.02
N GLU A 8 15.66 4.62 -11.44
CA GLU A 8 15.96 3.38 -12.17
C GLU A 8 14.73 2.82 -12.89
N LEU A 9 13.55 2.90 -12.26
CA LEU A 9 12.27 2.52 -12.85
C LEU A 9 11.68 3.60 -13.79
N GLY A 10 12.46 4.62 -14.14
CA GLY A 10 12.11 5.59 -15.17
C GLY A 10 11.24 6.76 -14.72
N ARG A 11 11.16 7.06 -13.42
CA ARG A 11 10.53 8.29 -12.92
C ARG A 11 11.31 9.51 -13.41
N ARG A 12 10.64 10.41 -14.13
CA ARG A 12 11.17 11.72 -14.56
C ARG A 12 10.46 12.84 -13.80
N ARG A 13 11.22 13.71 -13.14
CA ARG A 13 10.65 14.86 -12.41
C ARG A 13 10.42 16.03 -13.38
N SER A 14 9.24 16.64 -13.31
CA SER A 14 8.88 17.83 -14.08
C SER A 14 8.55 19.00 -13.13
N LYS A 15 8.40 20.21 -13.68
CA LYS A 15 7.97 21.38 -12.90
C LYS A 15 6.50 21.31 -12.48
N ASP A 16 5.68 20.56 -13.20
CA ASP A 16 4.29 20.33 -12.85
C ASP A 16 4.17 19.18 -11.85
N LYS A 17 3.79 19.51 -10.61
CA LYS A 17 3.62 18.55 -9.51
C LYS A 17 2.57 17.46 -9.78
N ASN A 18 1.62 17.74 -10.67
CA ASN A 18 0.51 16.85 -11.01
C ASN A 18 0.70 16.11 -12.33
N ALA A 19 1.86 16.26 -12.98
CA ALA A 19 2.16 15.53 -14.20
C ALA A 19 2.14 14.01 -13.95
N PRO A 20 1.72 13.21 -14.96
CA PRO A 20 1.78 11.75 -14.89
C PRO A 20 3.18 11.26 -14.53
N ARG A 21 3.25 10.18 -13.74
CA ARG A 21 4.51 9.59 -13.27
C ARG A 21 4.53 8.09 -13.56
N THR A 22 5.69 7.61 -14.02
CA THR A 22 5.93 6.19 -14.34
C THR A 22 5.72 5.30 -13.11
N ILE A 23 6.25 5.74 -11.97
CA ILE A 23 6.08 5.09 -10.67
C ILE A 23 6.18 6.14 -9.55
N ASP A 24 5.54 5.83 -8.41
CA ASP A 24 5.57 6.61 -7.16
C ASP A 24 5.66 5.59 -6.02
N ILE A 25 6.65 5.73 -5.14
CA ILE A 25 6.83 4.85 -3.97
C ILE A 25 6.70 5.71 -2.72
N ASP A 26 5.66 5.44 -1.95
CA ASP A 26 5.38 6.10 -0.67
C ASP A 26 5.50 5.12 0.50
N ILE A 27 6.05 5.60 1.62
CA ILE A 27 6.03 4.87 2.88
C ILE A 27 4.70 5.20 3.58
N VAL A 28 3.85 4.19 3.76
CA VAL A 28 2.55 4.32 4.44
C VAL A 28 2.69 4.15 5.96
N LEU A 29 3.50 3.16 6.38
CA LEU A 29 3.82 2.83 7.76
C LEU A 29 5.32 2.58 7.91
N PHE A 30 5.88 2.93 9.07
CA PHE A 30 7.24 2.58 9.46
C PHE A 30 7.26 2.27 10.96
N ASP A 31 7.69 1.06 11.34
CA ASP A 31 7.62 0.55 12.72
C ASP A 31 6.24 0.75 13.37
N ASP A 32 5.19 0.33 12.66
CA ASP A 32 3.77 0.49 13.04
C ASP A 32 3.33 1.94 13.30
N LYS A 33 4.17 2.92 12.97
CA LYS A 33 3.86 4.35 13.08
C LYS A 33 3.43 4.92 11.75
N LEU A 34 2.39 5.74 11.84
CA LEU A 34 1.86 6.51 10.74
C LEU A 34 2.92 7.48 10.20
N CYS A 35 3.27 7.34 8.91
CA CYS A 35 4.14 8.30 8.24
C CYS A 35 3.38 9.53 7.75
N ASN A 36 2.15 9.35 7.28
CA ASN A 36 1.28 10.42 6.77
C ASN A 36 -0.19 10.00 6.74
N ASP A 37 -1.11 10.89 7.11
CA ASP A 37 -2.56 10.68 7.11
C ASP A 37 -3.20 10.71 5.71
N LYS A 38 -2.56 11.34 4.71
CA LYS A 38 -3.11 11.61 3.36
C LYS A 38 -3.64 10.37 2.63
N PHE A 39 -3.10 9.20 2.96
CA PHE A 39 -3.36 7.95 2.25
C PHE A 39 -4.46 7.09 2.86
N TRP A 40 -4.81 7.29 4.12
CA TRP A 40 -5.68 6.38 4.88
C TRP A 40 -7.17 6.47 4.55
N ARG A 41 -7.52 7.42 3.67
CA ARG A 41 -8.86 7.54 3.07
C ARG A 41 -8.87 7.13 1.60
N GLN A 42 -7.71 6.78 1.03
CA GLN A 42 -7.57 6.48 -0.39
C GLN A 42 -7.75 4.99 -0.63
N ALA A 43 -8.73 4.63 -1.45
CA ALA A 43 -9.05 3.24 -1.76
C ALA A 43 -7.85 2.48 -2.36
N PHE A 44 -7.07 3.12 -3.23
CA PHE A 44 -5.88 2.53 -3.84
C PHE A 44 -4.72 2.26 -2.87
N VAL A 45 -4.82 2.72 -1.61
CA VAL A 45 -3.89 2.36 -0.53
C VAL A 45 -4.53 1.38 0.44
N VAL A 46 -5.72 1.73 0.96
CA VAL A 46 -6.40 0.95 2.00
C VAL A 46 -6.78 -0.44 1.52
N VAL A 47 -7.29 -0.56 0.29
CA VAL A 47 -7.76 -1.84 -0.24
C VAL A 47 -6.60 -2.83 -0.43
N PRO A 48 -5.49 -2.49 -1.10
CA PRO A 48 -4.32 -3.38 -1.14
C PRO A 48 -3.69 -3.65 0.22
N LEU A 49 -3.73 -2.69 1.15
CA LEU A 49 -3.17 -2.87 2.50
C LEU A 49 -3.93 -3.94 3.29
N GLU A 50 -5.25 -3.96 3.19
CA GLU A 50 -6.10 -5.00 3.79
C GLU A 50 -5.72 -6.41 3.32
N GLU A 51 -5.36 -6.58 2.06
CA GLU A 51 -4.99 -7.88 1.48
C GLU A 51 -3.65 -8.43 2.04
N ILE A 52 -2.74 -7.56 2.45
CA ILE A 52 -1.41 -7.96 2.95
C ILE A 52 -1.28 -7.87 4.47
N TYR A 53 -2.02 -6.97 5.11
CA TYR A 53 -1.96 -6.69 6.56
C TYR A 53 -3.36 -6.41 7.16
N PRO A 54 -4.24 -7.42 7.23
CA PRO A 54 -5.64 -7.26 7.65
C PRO A 54 -5.82 -6.90 9.13
N GLU A 55 -4.82 -7.14 9.98
CA GLU A 55 -4.85 -6.79 11.40
C GLU A 55 -4.60 -5.29 11.65
N CYS A 56 -4.23 -4.54 10.61
CA CYS A 56 -3.96 -3.11 10.71
C CYS A 56 -5.22 -2.33 11.15
N GLN A 57 -5.01 -1.36 12.04
CA GLN A 57 -6.02 -0.36 12.38
C GLN A 57 -5.86 0.85 11.48
N ASN A 58 -6.97 1.43 11.01
CA ASN A 58 -6.90 2.70 10.30
C ASN A 58 -6.72 3.84 11.33
N PRO A 59 -5.57 4.52 11.37
CA PRO A 59 -5.30 5.52 12.40
C PRO A 59 -6.13 6.80 12.24
N VAL A 60 -6.75 7.00 11.09
CA VAL A 60 -7.55 8.19 10.76
C VAL A 60 -9.04 7.98 11.00
N THR A 61 -9.57 6.79 10.74
CA THR A 61 -11.00 6.48 10.96
C THR A 61 -11.26 5.74 12.28
N GLN A 62 -10.22 5.18 12.91
CA GLN A 62 -10.31 4.27 14.06
C GLN A 62 -11.12 2.98 13.80
N GLU A 63 -11.46 2.72 12.55
CA GLU A 63 -12.02 1.46 12.08
C GLU A 63 -10.88 0.46 11.83
N SER A 64 -11.20 -0.83 11.82
CA SER A 64 -10.27 -1.81 11.24
C SER A 64 -10.00 -1.50 9.76
N ILE A 65 -8.84 -1.91 9.26
CA ILE A 65 -8.54 -1.74 7.82
C ILE A 65 -9.56 -2.49 6.96
N VAL A 66 -10.08 -3.63 7.44
CA VAL A 66 -11.11 -4.45 6.77
C VAL A 66 -12.42 -3.68 6.59
N GLU A 67 -12.91 -3.03 7.64
CA GLU A 67 -14.12 -2.20 7.58
C GLU A 67 -13.91 -1.00 6.64
N THR A 68 -12.76 -0.33 6.75
CA THR A 68 -12.42 0.81 5.89
C THR A 68 -12.38 0.38 4.42
N ALA A 69 -11.72 -0.74 4.11
CA ALA A 69 -11.60 -1.27 2.76
C ALA A 69 -12.97 -1.67 2.19
N THR A 70 -13.80 -2.35 2.99
CA THR A 70 -15.17 -2.74 2.60
C THR A 70 -15.99 -1.52 2.16
N ARG A 71 -15.96 -0.44 2.96
CA ARG A 71 -16.64 0.82 2.62
C ARG A 71 -16.05 1.46 1.35
N LEU A 72 -14.72 1.52 1.23
CA LEU A 72 -14.07 2.17 0.08
C LEU A 72 -14.32 1.43 -1.24
N ARG A 73 -14.34 0.09 -1.24
CA ARG A 73 -14.67 -0.73 -2.44
C ARG A 73 -16.04 -0.39 -3.05
N GLN A 74 -16.97 0.16 -2.26
CA GLN A 74 -18.30 0.58 -2.73
C GLN A 74 -18.31 1.98 -3.35
N THR A 75 -17.27 2.78 -3.12
CA THR A 75 -17.21 4.21 -3.53
C THR A 75 -16.39 4.45 -4.78
N VAL A 76 -15.57 3.48 -5.19
CA VAL A 76 -14.66 3.62 -6.33
C VAL A 76 -14.69 2.38 -7.21
N TRP A 77 -14.46 2.57 -8.51
CA TRP A 77 -14.21 1.46 -9.42
C TRP A 77 -12.78 0.94 -9.23
N MET A 78 -12.65 -0.32 -8.80
CA MET A 78 -11.37 -1.01 -8.67
C MET A 78 -11.49 -2.43 -9.21
N LYS A 79 -10.43 -2.93 -9.81
CA LYS A 79 -10.35 -4.31 -10.32
C LYS A 79 -9.11 -4.98 -9.74
N ALA A 80 -9.30 -6.10 -9.06
CA ALA A 80 -8.19 -6.93 -8.62
C ALA A 80 -7.44 -7.54 -9.82
N HIS A 81 -6.13 -7.70 -9.67
CA HIS A 81 -5.26 -8.32 -10.68
C HIS A 81 -4.65 -9.61 -10.08
N PRO A 82 -5.37 -10.75 -10.14
CA PRO A 82 -5.02 -11.95 -9.35
C PRO A 82 -3.66 -12.56 -9.68
N GLU A 83 -3.15 -12.36 -10.89
CA GLU A 83 -1.83 -12.84 -11.29
C GLU A 83 -0.68 -12.11 -10.62
N VAL A 84 -0.92 -10.91 -10.08
CA VAL A 84 0.07 -10.22 -9.24
C VAL A 84 0.22 -10.99 -7.94
N PHE A 85 -0.89 -11.40 -7.32
CA PHE A 85 -0.89 -12.09 -6.03
C PHE A 85 -0.32 -13.50 -6.13
N SER A 86 -0.65 -14.25 -7.18
CA SER A 86 -0.19 -15.63 -7.36
C SER A 86 1.33 -15.75 -7.51
N ARG A 87 2.01 -14.71 -8.02
CA ARG A 87 3.47 -14.64 -8.12
C ARG A 87 4.17 -14.57 -6.75
N PHE A 88 3.47 -14.07 -5.73
CA PHE A 88 4.03 -13.87 -4.38
C PHE A 88 3.45 -14.83 -3.33
N SER A 89 2.48 -15.67 -3.70
CA SER A 89 1.86 -16.67 -2.80
C SER A 89 2.67 -17.97 -2.69
N GLY A 90 3.81 -18.09 -3.38
CA GLY A 90 4.67 -19.26 -3.38
C GLY A 90 5.91 -19.12 -2.48
N ARG A 91 6.03 -20.02 -1.49
CA ARG A 91 7.24 -20.44 -0.74
C ARG A 91 8.13 -19.44 0.02
N ASP A 92 8.00 -18.12 -0.15
CA ASP A 92 8.85 -17.14 0.55
C ASP A 92 8.06 -16.10 1.38
N SER A 93 6.97 -16.51 2.05
CA SER A 93 6.31 -15.60 3.01
C SER A 93 7.14 -15.49 4.30
N PRO A 94 7.61 -14.28 4.69
CA PRO A 94 8.32 -14.08 5.96
C PRO A 94 7.45 -14.38 7.18
N ARG A 95 6.13 -14.47 7.02
CA ARG A 95 5.16 -14.76 8.09
C ARG A 95 5.38 -16.12 8.79
N ASN A 96 6.16 -17.03 8.22
CA ASN A 96 6.48 -18.33 8.84
C ASN A 96 7.83 -18.37 9.57
N LYS A 97 8.59 -17.27 9.64
CA LYS A 97 9.77 -17.21 10.50
C LYS A 97 9.37 -16.52 11.80
N ALA A 98 9.08 -17.34 12.81
CA ALA A 98 9.05 -16.89 14.20
C ALA A 98 10.32 -16.09 14.48
N ILE A 99 10.17 -14.87 14.99
CA ILE A 99 11.27 -14.05 15.49
C ILE A 99 11.72 -14.74 16.78
N PRO A 100 12.95 -15.28 16.88
CA PRO A 100 13.47 -15.74 18.15
C PRO A 100 13.78 -14.52 19.04
N GLU A 101 13.51 -14.67 20.34
CA GLU A 101 13.75 -13.69 21.41
C GLU A 101 15.20 -13.19 21.48
#